data_AF-A0A0B1SL26-F1
#
_entry.id   AF-A0A0B1SL26-F1
#
_cell.length_a   1.000
_cell.length_b   1.000
_cell.length_c   1.000
_cell.angle_alpha   90.00
_cell.angle_beta   90.00
_cell.angle_gamma   90.00
#
_symmetry.space_group_name_H-M   'P 1'
#
loop_
_entity.id
_entity.type
_entity.pdbx_description
1 polymer ?
#
loop_
_entity_poly.entity_id
_entity_poly.type
_entity_poly.pdbx_seq_one_letter_code
_entity_poly.pdbx_strand_id
1 'polypeptide(L)'
;LHRIVVVNAVNTYKKFFAVKFDKLVVTAANPFDCGFSERKRGGSQYLQLGRNCANFGIIAHELGHALGLIHTMNRHDRDKYVTVKFNNMPVILFEFEEVIFAKN
;
A
#
# COMPACT_ATOMS: atom_id res chain seq x y z
N LEU A 1 18.37 9.52 1.09
CA LEU A 1 17.71 9.35 -0.23
C LEU A 1 16.18 9.34 -0.15
N HIS A 2 15.56 8.48 0.68
CA HIS A 2 14.10 8.34 0.77
C HIS A 2 13.32 9.64 0.98
N ARG A 3 13.82 10.55 1.82
CA ARG A 3 13.09 11.79 2.18
C ARG A 3 12.66 12.64 0.99
N ILE A 4 13.52 12.83 -0.01
CA ILE A 4 13.18 13.65 -1.20
C ILE A 4 12.09 12.97 -2.02
N VAL A 5 12.22 11.67 -2.28
CA VAL A 5 11.25 10.91 -3.07
C VAL A 5 9.89 10.85 -2.36
N VAL A 6 9.88 10.66 -1.03
CA VAL A 6 8.67 10.69 -0.21
C VAL A 6 7.98 12.06 -0.27
N VAL A 7 8.74 13.14 -0.07
CA VAL A 7 8.18 14.50 -0.16
C VAL A 7 7.61 14.79 -1.56
N ASN A 8 8.30 14.37 -2.61
CA ASN A 8 7.82 14.52 -3.98
C ASN A 8 6.52 13.74 -4.20
N ALA A 9 6.43 12.47 -3.75
CA ALA A 9 5.21 11.67 -3.85
C ALA A 9 4.04 12.30 -3.09
N VAL A 10 4.27 12.73 -1.84
CA VAL A 10 3.25 13.42 -1.04
C VAL A 10 2.78 14.71 -1.71
N ASN A 11 3.70 15.52 -2.24
CA ASN A 11 3.34 16.77 -2.92
C ASN A 11 2.56 16.52 -4.21
N THR A 12 2.94 15.49 -4.98
CA THR A 12 2.17 15.06 -6.15
C THR A 12 0.74 14.70 -5.75
N TYR A 13 0.56 13.86 -4.72
CA TYR A 13 -0.77 13.47 -4.27
C TYR A 13 -1.60 14.67 -3.81
N LYS A 14 -1.02 15.56 -3.00
CA LYS A 14 -1.66 16.81 -2.56
C LYS A 14 -2.10 17.67 -3.75
N LYS A 15 -1.25 17.80 -4.77
CA LYS A 15 -1.52 18.64 -5.95
C LYS A 15 -2.61 18.05 -6.85
N PHE A 16 -2.54 16.77 -7.17
CA PHE A 16 -3.42 16.15 -8.17
C PHE A 16 -4.73 15.63 -7.59
N PHE A 17 -4.74 15.17 -6.34
CA PHE A 17 -5.91 14.55 -5.73
C PHE A 17 -6.55 15.39 -4.62
N ALA A 18 -6.01 16.59 -4.34
CA ALA A 18 -6.48 17.47 -3.27
C ALA A 18 -6.60 16.78 -1.89
N VAL A 19 -5.76 15.77 -1.63
CA VAL A 19 -5.77 15.01 -0.38
C VAL A 19 -4.92 15.66 0.70
N LYS A 20 -5.26 15.37 1.96
CA LYS A 20 -4.46 15.72 3.13
C LYS A 20 -4.04 14.46 3.87
N PHE A 21 -2.76 14.37 4.20
CA PHE A 21 -2.23 13.39 5.14
C PHE A 21 -2.00 14.10 6.47
N ASP A 22 -2.60 13.62 7.56
CA ASP A 22 -2.51 14.29 8.87
C ASP A 22 -1.14 14.08 9.51
N LYS A 23 -0.72 12.82 9.67
CA LYS A 23 0.59 12.48 10.21
C LYS A 23 1.11 11.18 9.59
N LEU A 24 2.04 11.30 8.66
CA LEU A 24 2.79 10.19 8.09
C LEU A 24 4.06 9.96 8.89
N VAL A 25 4.26 8.72 9.35
CA VAL A 25 5.48 8.26 10.01
C VAL A 25 6.14 7.26 9.09
N VAL A 26 7.37 7.55 8.66
CA VAL A 26 8.15 6.65 7.81
C VAL A 26 9.12 5.86 8.68
N THR A 27 9.01 4.54 8.63
CA THR A 27 9.89 3.59 9.33
C THR A 27 10.68 2.76 8.34
N ALA A 28 11.83 2.24 8.77
CA ALA A 28 12.66 1.32 7.99
C ALA A 28 13.09 0.14 8.88
N ALA A 29 12.13 -0.47 9.58
CA ALA A 29 12.39 -1.56 10.52
C ALA A 29 12.93 -2.82 9.83
N ASN A 30 12.31 -3.23 8.70
CA ASN A 30 12.86 -4.24 7.80
C ASN A 30 13.43 -3.56 6.53
N PRO A 31 14.73 -3.73 6.22
CA PRO A 31 15.34 -3.08 5.05
C PRO A 31 14.81 -3.60 3.70
N PHE A 32 14.10 -4.73 3.66
CA PHE A 32 13.59 -5.32 2.42
C PHE A 32 12.10 -5.10 2.19
N ASP A 33 11.35 -4.70 3.22
CA ASP A 33 9.90 -4.57 3.12
C ASP A 33 9.48 -3.16 2.74
N CYS A 34 8.50 -3.10 1.84
CA CYS A 34 7.70 -1.93 1.53
C CYS A 34 6.26 -2.24 1.97
N GLY A 35 5.64 -1.35 2.73
CA GLY A 35 4.26 -1.58 3.14
C GLY A 35 3.66 -0.44 3.93
N PHE A 36 2.34 -0.45 3.99
CA PHE A 36 1.55 0.42 4.85
C PHE A 36 1.01 -0.39 6.03
N SER A 37 1.12 0.17 7.23
CA SER A 37 0.49 -0.41 8.42
C SER A 37 -0.78 0.34 8.75
N GLU A 38 -1.93 -0.35 8.69
CA GLU A 38 -3.22 0.19 9.12
C GLU A 38 -3.29 0.51 10.62
N ARG A 39 -2.25 0.15 11.39
CA ARG A 39 -2.18 0.40 12.84
C ARG A 39 -2.15 1.90 13.13
N LYS A 40 -3.34 2.50 13.25
CA LYS A 40 -3.57 3.86 13.78
C LYS A 40 -3.27 3.92 15.28
N ARG A 41 -2.02 3.72 15.70
CA ARG A 41 -1.63 4.08 17.08
C ARG A 41 -1.58 5.60 17.19
N GLY A 42 -2.60 6.18 17.83
CA GLY A 42 -2.73 7.62 18.03
C GLY A 42 -2.94 8.44 16.75
N GLY A 43 -3.67 7.88 15.77
CA GLY A 43 -4.04 8.60 14.53
C GLY A 43 -2.93 8.78 13.49
N SER A 44 -1.72 8.23 13.72
CA SER A 44 -0.63 8.28 12.73
C SER A 44 -0.77 7.18 11.68
N GLN A 45 -0.38 7.49 10.44
CA GLN A 45 -0.30 6.58 9.29
C GLN A 45 1.16 6.15 9.11
N TYR A 46 1.45 4.85 9.18
CA TYR A 46 2.83 4.34 9.17
C TYR A 46 3.19 3.73 7.82
N LEU A 47 4.26 4.23 7.21
CA LEU A 47 4.85 3.70 5.99
C LEU A 47 6.15 2.99 6.34
N GLN A 48 6.24 1.70 6.06
CA GLN A 48 7.46 0.92 6.11
C GLN A 48 8.15 1.02 4.75
N LEU A 49 9.29 1.72 4.70
CA LEU A 49 10.06 1.95 3.48
C LEU A 49 11.50 1.50 3.73
N GLY A 50 11.76 0.21 3.49
CA GLY A 50 13.10 -0.35 3.45
C GLY A 50 13.97 0.22 2.33
N ARG A 51 15.24 -0.20 2.26
CA ARG A 51 16.26 0.33 1.34
C ARG A 51 15.84 0.23 -0.14
N ASN A 52 15.08 -0.79 -0.50
CA ASN A 52 14.63 -1.03 -1.88
C ASN A 52 13.32 -0.32 -2.24
N CYS A 53 12.71 0.40 -1.29
CA CYS A 53 11.43 1.09 -1.49
C CYS A 53 11.60 2.55 -1.97
N ALA A 54 12.82 2.99 -2.28
CA ALA A 54 13.15 4.37 -2.66
C ALA A 54 12.71 4.74 -4.08
N ASN A 55 11.56 4.25 -4.54
CA ASN A 55 10.99 4.51 -5.85
C ASN A 55 9.68 5.30 -5.67
N PHE A 56 9.46 6.31 -6.51
CA PHE A 56 8.22 7.07 -6.56
C PHE A 56 6.99 6.16 -6.66
N GLY A 57 7.01 5.14 -7.52
CA GLY A 57 5.86 4.25 -7.72
C GLY A 57 5.50 3.44 -6.47
N ILE A 58 6.49 2.90 -5.78
CA ILE A 58 6.30 2.15 -4.52
C ILE A 58 5.75 3.09 -3.45
N ILE A 59 6.37 4.26 -3.26
CA ILE A 59 5.90 5.21 -2.26
C ILE A 59 4.48 5.70 -2.57
N ALA A 60 4.16 5.95 -3.84
CA ALA A 60 2.80 6.31 -4.27
C ALA A 60 1.79 5.20 -3.94
N HIS A 61 2.15 3.94 -4.17
CA HIS A 61 1.35 2.79 -3.79
C HIS A 61 1.05 2.77 -2.27
N GLU A 62 2.07 2.92 -1.42
CA GLU A 62 1.87 2.94 0.04
C GLU A 62 1.09 4.18 0.53
N LEU A 63 1.25 5.33 -0.13
CA LEU A 63 0.41 6.51 0.12
C LEU A 63 -1.04 6.27 -0.29
N GLY A 64 -1.28 5.48 -1.34
CA GLY A 64 -2.61 5.01 -1.72
C GLY A 64 -3.28 4.23 -0.59
N HIS A 65 -2.56 3.29 0.03
CA HIS A 65 -3.04 2.56 1.20
C HIS A 65 -3.33 3.50 2.39
N ALA A 66 -2.48 4.51 2.62
CA ALA A 66 -2.76 5.52 3.64
C ALA A 66 -4.08 6.27 3.36
N LEU A 67 -4.47 6.47 2.10
CA LEU A 67 -5.75 7.07 1.71
C LEU A 67 -6.94 6.09 1.74
N GLY A 68 -6.71 4.82 2.09
CA GLY A 68 -7.75 3.78 2.12
C GLY A 68 -7.96 3.05 0.80
N LEU A 69 -7.04 3.18 -0.16
CA LEU A 69 -7.07 2.33 -1.35
C LEU A 69 -6.63 0.92 -0.96
N ILE A 70 -7.41 -0.06 -1.38
CA ILE A 70 -7.04 -1.48 -1.30
C ILE A 70 -6.35 -1.91 -2.58
N HIS A 71 -5.70 -3.06 -2.54
CA HIS A 71 -5.21 -3.71 -3.74
C HIS A 71 -6.34 -3.90 -4.77
N THR A 72 -6.09 -3.56 -6.03
CA THR A 72 -7.14 -3.54 -7.06
C THR A 72 -7.72 -4.91 -7.34
N MET A 73 -6.95 -5.99 -7.15
CA MET A 73 -7.46 -7.36 -7.23
C MET A 73 -8.38 -7.73 -6.06
N ASN A 74 -8.57 -6.87 -5.06
CA ASN A 74 -9.51 -7.11 -3.96
C ASN A 74 -10.87 -6.44 -4.22
N ARG A 75 -11.05 -5.77 -5.36
CA ARG A 75 -12.36 -5.21 -5.75
C ARG A 75 -13.42 -6.32 -5.87
N HIS A 76 -14.65 -5.97 -5.50
CA HIS A 76 -15.80 -6.88 -5.57
C HIS A 76 -16.15 -7.31 -7.01
N ASP A 77 -15.82 -6.50 -8.02
CA ASP A 77 -16.11 -6.73 -9.43
C ASP A 77 -14.95 -7.34 -10.22
N ARG A 78 -13.83 -7.67 -9.55
CA ARG A 78 -12.59 -8.11 -10.21
C ARG A 78 -12.78 -9.30 -11.16
N ASP A 79 -13.70 -10.21 -10.84
CA ASP A 79 -13.87 -11.48 -11.57
C ASP A 79 -14.42 -11.25 -12.99
N LYS A 80 -14.89 -10.03 -13.29
CA LYS A 80 -15.22 -9.59 -14.65
C LYS A 80 -14.00 -9.26 -15.50
N TYR A 81 -12.84 -9.05 -14.87
CA TYR A 81 -11.63 -8.50 -15.50
C TYR A 81 -10.42 -9.43 -15.37
N VAL A 82 -10.31 -10.18 -14.28
CA VAL A 82 -9.17 -11.07 -14.01
C VAL A 82 -9.63 -12.43 -13.50
N THR A 83 -8.94 -13.49 -13.94
CA THR A 83 -9.15 -14.86 -13.43
C THR A 83 -7.98 -15.26 -12.53
N VAL A 84 -8.26 -15.53 -11.26
CA VAL A 84 -7.25 -15.94 -10.29
C VAL A 84 -7.03 -17.46 -10.37
N LYS A 85 -5.81 -17.88 -10.70
CA LYS A 85 -5.41 -19.29 -10.70
C LYS A 85 -4.81 -19.68 -9.34
N PHE A 86 -5.66 -20.01 -8.39
CA PHE A 86 -5.26 -20.34 -7.01
C PHE A 86 -4.27 -21.52 -6.91
N ASN A 87 -4.30 -22.47 -7.85
CA ASN A 87 -3.37 -23.61 -7.85
C ASN A 87 -1.90 -23.21 -8.10
N ASN A 88 -1.65 -21.99 -8.57
CA ASN A 88 -0.30 -21.48 -8.82
C ASN A 88 0.19 -20.56 -7.69
N MET A 89 -0.55 -20.47 -6.59
CA MET A 89 -0.23 -19.57 -5.48
C MET A 89 0.49 -20.30 -4.34
N PRO A 90 1.59 -19.76 -3.81
CA PRO A 90 2.19 -20.28 -2.59
C PRO A 90 1.21 -20.13 -1.42
N VAL A 91 1.23 -21.10 -0.49
CA VAL A 91 0.29 -21.25 0.65
C VAL A 91 0.30 -20.05 1.63
N ILE A 92 1.26 -19.13 1.50
CA ILE A 92 1.52 -17.99 2.41
C ILE A 92 1.14 -16.64 1.77
N LEU A 93 -0.07 -16.51 1.25
CA LEU A 93 -0.54 -15.25 0.66
C LEU A 93 -1.68 -14.61 1.46
N PHE A 94 -1.32 -13.93 2.54
CA PHE A 94 -2.21 -13.05 3.32
C PHE A 94 -2.93 -12.02 2.44
N GLU A 95 -2.29 -11.50 1.39
CA GLU A 95 -2.88 -10.53 0.46
C GLU A 95 -4.06 -11.08 -0.34
N PHE A 96 -4.10 -12.40 -0.55
CA PHE A 96 -5.19 -13.08 -1.24
C PHE A 96 -6.24 -13.65 -0.27
N GLU A 97 -6.04 -13.59 1.05
CA GLU A 97 -7.06 -14.07 2.00
C GLU A 97 -8.36 -13.26 1.86
N GLU A 98 -8.29 -11.93 1.80
CA GLU A 98 -9.46 -11.06 1.53
C GLU A 98 -10.13 -11.39 0.18
N VAL A 99 -9.33 -11.76 -0.84
CA VAL A 99 -9.81 -12.19 -2.16
C VAL A 99 -10.57 -13.51 -2.05
N ILE A 100 -10.10 -14.43 -1.22
CA ILE A 100 -10.65 -15.77 -1.02
C ILE A 100 -11.93 -15.71 -0.16
N PHE A 101 -11.92 -14.93 0.93
CA PHE A 101 -13.05 -14.86 1.88
C PHE A 101 -14.21 -13.99 1.40
N ALA A 102 -13.98 -13.00 0.53
CA ALA A 102 -15.07 -12.20 -0.07
C ALA A 102 -15.98 -13.00 -1.04
N LYS A 103 -15.72 -14.28 -1.25
CA LYS A 103 -16.53 -15.19 -2.09
C LYS A 103 -17.52 -16.07 -1.32
N ASN A 104 -17.59 -15.96 0.02
CA ASN A 104 -18.52 -16.72 0.85
C ASN A 104 -19.65 -15.85 1.42
#